data_AF-A0A5B7YLG0-F1
#
_entry.id   AF-A0A5B7YLG0-F1
#
_cell.length_a   1.000
_cell.length_b   1.000
_cell.length_c   1.000
_cell.angle_alpha   90.00
_cell.angle_beta   90.00
_cell.angle_gamma   90.00
#
_symmetry.space_group_name_H-M   'P 1'
#
loop_
_entity.id
_entity.type
_entity.pdbx_description
1 polymer ?
#
loop_
_entity_poly.entity_id
_entity_poly.type
_entity_poly.pdbx_seq_one_letter_code
_entity_poly.pdbx_strand_id
1 'polypeptide(L)'
;MRLRFKHLIYLVCFIAFQSQAKLVDCKSCNTTTDFLNNAKANAQLISGTSYIYVSNTNTEVIKKFRVRYEAGNPSYGEPSVFIVGEVAVDNTSYYTFKDAMGVKRSVTSFVDTSKDIPGDIADSAWKMPANSLAQNQVINYYRDNQTWNEMVGNYFGSLLSVFGTLVNVNLTITVKFADGSNADFALTGIDHEGKLRFKFLKGTDKLGNTIGSKSSDLEGLFKTDKSTFQLYNGAANRHNYIITGVSTSTIPNGSVTIIDCHMDTVTKRVTCKRKS
;
A
#
# COMPACT_ATOMS: atom_id res chain seq x y z
N MET A 1 -31.93 10.66 64.82
CA MET A 1 -31.68 12.04 64.34
C MET A 1 -30.63 11.98 63.23
N ARG A 2 -31.02 12.34 62.00
CA ARG A 2 -30.17 12.81 60.87
C ARG A 2 -29.13 11.82 60.29
N LEU A 3 -28.81 11.76 58.99
CA LEU A 3 -29.32 12.40 57.77
C LEU A 3 -28.91 11.50 56.58
N ARG A 4 -29.74 11.47 55.54
CA ARG A 4 -29.48 10.82 54.25
C ARG A 4 -28.44 11.62 53.45
N PHE A 5 -27.48 10.96 52.79
CA PHE A 5 -26.72 11.54 51.68
C PHE A 5 -26.82 10.62 50.46
N LYS A 6 -27.85 10.86 49.65
CA LYS A 6 -27.92 10.39 48.26
C LYS A 6 -27.47 11.56 47.40
N HIS A 7 -26.31 11.52 46.76
CA HIS A 7 -26.01 12.26 45.52
C HIS A 7 -24.85 11.56 44.81
N LEU A 8 -25.21 10.60 43.95
CA LEU A 8 -24.32 10.01 42.96
C LEU A 8 -24.35 10.95 41.75
N ILE A 9 -23.31 11.76 41.59
CA ILE A 9 -23.14 12.68 40.46
C ILE A 9 -22.73 11.85 39.24
N TYR A 10 -23.65 11.66 38.30
CA TYR A 10 -23.35 11.16 36.95
C TYR A 10 -22.68 12.28 36.16
N LEU A 11 -21.35 12.25 36.09
CA LEU A 11 -20.58 13.09 35.16
C LEU A 11 -20.71 12.49 33.75
N VAL A 12 -21.74 12.91 33.00
CA VAL A 12 -21.84 12.63 31.57
C VAL A 12 -20.80 13.50 30.86
N CYS A 13 -19.64 12.90 30.56
CA CYS A 13 -18.62 13.53 29.73
C CYS A 13 -19.19 13.63 28.29
N PHE A 14 -19.69 14.81 27.91
CA PHE A 14 -19.97 15.14 26.53
C PHE A 14 -18.63 15.15 25.78
N ILE A 15 -18.29 14.03 25.15
CA ILE A 15 -17.21 13.98 24.18
C ILE A 15 -17.69 14.85 23.01
N ALA A 16 -17.20 16.08 22.94
CA ALA A 16 -17.40 16.91 21.77
C ALA A 16 -16.84 16.15 20.57
N PHE A 17 -17.72 15.75 19.64
CA PHE A 17 -17.31 15.26 18.33
C PHE A 17 -16.59 16.41 17.63
N GLN A 18 -15.28 16.53 17.83
CA GLN A 18 -14.47 17.35 16.95
C GLN A 18 -14.58 16.71 15.57
N SER A 19 -15.08 17.47 14.59
CA SER A 19 -15.08 17.00 13.21
C SER A 19 -13.62 16.79 12.81
N GLN A 20 -13.18 15.53 12.76
CA GLN A 20 -11.83 15.21 12.32
C GLN A 20 -11.66 15.76 10.91
N ALA A 21 -10.67 16.62 10.73
CA ALA A 21 -10.39 17.18 9.44
C ALA A 21 -9.82 16.09 8.52
N LYS A 22 -10.38 15.95 7.32
CA LYS A 22 -9.98 14.90 6.36
C LYS A 22 -8.74 15.37 5.60
N LEU A 23 -7.69 14.55 5.56
CA LEU A 23 -6.57 14.75 4.62
C LEU A 23 -6.78 13.95 3.33
N VAL A 24 -6.47 14.58 2.21
CA VAL A 24 -6.47 13.96 0.88
C VAL A 24 -5.14 14.24 0.21
N ASP A 25 -4.46 13.20 -0.28
CA ASP A 25 -3.27 13.35 -1.12
C ASP A 25 -3.67 13.47 -2.59
N CYS A 26 -3.19 14.52 -3.24
CA CYS A 26 -3.38 14.85 -4.64
C CYS A 26 -2.03 15.07 -5.32
N LYS A 27 -1.45 13.99 -5.83
CA LYS A 27 -0.13 14.01 -6.49
C LYS A 27 -0.08 14.86 -7.76
N SER A 28 -1.23 15.09 -8.39
CA SER A 28 -1.35 15.91 -9.60
C SER A 28 -1.70 17.38 -9.32
N CYS A 29 -1.99 17.75 -8.06
CA CYS A 29 -2.38 19.11 -7.73
C CYS A 29 -1.16 20.02 -7.72
N ASN A 30 -1.07 20.94 -8.69
CA ASN A 30 0.07 21.87 -8.81
C ASN A 30 -0.37 23.34 -8.73
N THR A 31 -1.66 23.63 -8.92
CA THR A 31 -2.23 24.98 -8.85
C THR A 31 -3.30 25.06 -7.76
N THR A 32 -3.54 26.26 -7.21
CA THR A 32 -4.62 26.48 -6.23
C THR A 32 -5.98 25.93 -6.71
N THR A 33 -6.28 26.05 -8.00
CA THR A 33 -7.49 25.51 -8.61
C THR A 33 -7.55 23.98 -8.53
N ASP A 34 -6.44 23.27 -8.74
CA ASP A 34 -6.40 21.80 -8.62
C ASP A 34 -6.70 21.36 -7.18
N PHE A 35 -6.05 22.01 -6.20
CA PHE A 35 -6.27 21.73 -4.79
C PHE A 35 -7.73 22.01 -4.39
N LEU A 36 -8.30 23.12 -4.84
CA LEU A 36 -9.71 23.47 -4.59
C LEU A 36 -10.66 22.44 -5.19
N ASN A 37 -10.44 22.04 -6.44
CA ASN A 37 -11.27 21.04 -7.12
C ASN A 37 -11.18 19.67 -6.43
N ASN A 38 -9.99 19.28 -5.98
CA ASN A 38 -9.80 18.05 -5.23
C ASN A 38 -10.51 18.10 -3.86
N ALA A 39 -10.45 19.23 -3.16
CA ALA A 39 -11.19 19.45 -1.92
C ALA A 39 -12.72 19.32 -2.15
N LYS A 40 -13.25 19.94 -3.22
CA LYS A 40 -14.67 19.83 -3.60
C LYS A 40 -15.08 18.38 -3.85
N ALA A 41 -14.29 17.64 -4.63
CA ALA A 41 -14.57 16.24 -4.97
C ALA A 41 -14.54 15.29 -3.76
N ASN A 42 -13.83 15.67 -2.69
CA ASN A 42 -13.66 14.85 -1.49
C ASN A 42 -14.49 15.30 -0.29
N ALA A 43 -15.30 16.35 -0.46
CA ALA A 43 -16.15 16.89 0.58
C ALA A 43 -17.29 15.94 0.94
N GLN A 44 -17.61 15.88 2.23
CA GLN A 44 -18.80 15.20 2.71
C GLN A 44 -20.00 16.15 2.58
N LEU A 45 -21.10 15.66 2.00
CA LEU A 45 -22.35 16.41 1.86
C LEU A 45 -23.20 16.29 3.13
N ILE A 46 -22.60 16.64 4.28
CA ILE A 46 -23.25 16.68 5.58
C ILE A 46 -23.44 18.15 5.95
N SER A 47 -24.69 18.55 6.24
CA SER A 47 -25.01 19.94 6.53
C SER A 47 -24.14 20.47 7.67
N GLY A 48 -23.51 21.63 7.45
CA GLY A 48 -22.60 22.26 8.40
C GLY A 48 -21.30 22.73 7.76
N THR A 49 -20.31 22.98 8.62
CA THR A 49 -18.96 23.36 8.21
C THR A 49 -17.99 22.23 8.52
N SER A 50 -17.16 21.87 7.55
CA SER A 50 -16.06 20.92 7.70
C SER A 50 -14.76 21.48 7.14
N TYR A 51 -13.64 20.83 7.46
CA TYR A 51 -12.32 21.20 6.97
C TYR A 51 -11.69 20.02 6.24
N ILE A 52 -11.07 20.33 5.10
CA ILE A 52 -10.36 19.36 4.28
C ILE A 52 -8.95 19.89 4.04
N TYR A 53 -7.97 19.06 4.36
CA TYR A 53 -6.59 19.29 3.95
C TYR A 53 -6.36 18.58 2.62
N VAL A 54 -5.78 19.27 1.65
CA VAL A 54 -5.33 18.68 0.40
C VAL A 54 -3.82 18.88 0.33
N SER A 55 -3.08 17.78 0.27
CA SER A 55 -1.63 17.79 0.15
C SER A 55 -1.18 17.29 -1.21
N ASN A 56 -0.07 17.81 -1.69
CA ASN A 56 0.74 17.15 -2.71
C ASN A 56 2.05 16.71 -2.05
N THR A 57 2.16 15.42 -1.75
CA THR A 57 3.34 14.89 -1.07
C THR A 57 4.60 14.80 -1.97
N ASN A 58 4.50 15.06 -3.27
CA ASN A 58 5.64 15.14 -4.17
C ASN A 58 6.28 16.53 -4.15
N THR A 59 5.45 17.59 -4.10
CA THR A 59 5.91 18.98 -4.03
C THR A 59 6.00 19.50 -2.59
N GLU A 60 5.64 18.68 -1.60
CA GLU A 60 5.59 19.02 -0.17
C GLU A 60 4.72 20.25 0.13
N VAL A 61 3.58 20.36 -0.56
CA VAL A 61 2.60 21.43 -0.35
C VAL A 61 1.38 20.88 0.36
N ILE A 62 0.85 21.63 1.33
CA ILE A 62 -0.43 21.37 1.99
C ILE A 62 -1.27 22.63 1.99
N LYS A 63 -2.57 22.48 1.67
CA LYS A 63 -3.57 23.56 1.73
C LYS A 63 -4.76 23.09 2.55
N LYS A 64 -5.42 24.03 3.22
CA LYS A 64 -6.63 23.79 4.02
C LYS A 64 -7.82 24.48 3.38
N PHE A 65 -8.93 23.77 3.28
CA PHE A 65 -10.17 24.26 2.71
C PHE A 65 -11.28 24.15 3.74
N ARG A 66 -12.03 25.24 3.90
CA ARG A 66 -13.30 25.24 4.63
C ARG A 66 -14.41 24.90 3.64
N VAL A 67 -15.15 23.85 3.94
CA VAL A 67 -16.34 23.43 3.18
C VAL A 67 -17.57 23.74 4.01
N ARG A 68 -18.50 24.50 3.43
CA ARG A 68 -19.84 24.71 3.98
C ARG A 68 -20.84 24.06 3.03
N TYR A 69 -21.57 23.08 3.54
CA TYR A 69 -22.68 22.46 2.83
C TYR A 69 -23.96 22.72 3.61
N GLU A 70 -25.02 23.11 2.91
CA GLU A 70 -26.36 23.21 3.45
C GLU A 70 -27.29 22.46 2.49
N ALA A 71 -27.94 21.43 2.99
CA ALA A 71 -28.98 20.75 2.23
C ALA A 71 -30.10 21.75 1.93
N GLY A 72 -30.48 21.84 0.64
CA GLY A 72 -31.66 22.59 0.24
C GLY A 72 -32.94 21.88 0.67
N ASN A 73 -34.08 22.52 0.40
CA ASN A 73 -35.40 21.96 0.65
C ASN A 73 -36.14 21.72 -0.68
N PRO A 74 -36.11 20.46 -1.20
CA PRO A 74 -36.74 20.13 -2.48
C PRO A 74 -38.23 20.43 -2.53
N SER A 75 -38.93 20.32 -1.39
CA SER A 75 -40.37 20.58 -1.30
C SER A 75 -40.74 22.04 -1.56
N TYR A 76 -39.80 22.97 -1.38
CA TYR A 76 -39.98 24.40 -1.64
C TYR A 76 -39.10 24.90 -2.80
N GLY A 77 -38.45 24.00 -3.54
CA GLY A 77 -37.55 24.37 -4.63
C GLY A 77 -36.25 25.07 -4.18
N GLU A 78 -35.89 24.98 -2.90
CA GLU A 78 -34.67 25.59 -2.38
C GLU A 78 -33.45 24.73 -2.78
N PRO A 79 -32.47 25.28 -3.51
CA PRO A 79 -31.27 24.55 -3.90
C PRO A 79 -30.34 24.32 -2.70
N SER A 80 -29.50 23.28 -2.78
CA SER A 80 -28.41 23.13 -1.81
C SER A 80 -27.33 24.18 -2.01
N VAL A 81 -26.71 24.60 -0.91
CA VAL A 81 -25.59 25.54 -0.91
C VAL A 81 -24.31 24.75 -0.67
N PHE A 82 -23.31 24.91 -1.54
CA PHE A 82 -22.01 24.27 -1.41
C PHE A 82 -20.89 25.28 -1.69
N ILE A 83 -20.19 25.67 -0.62
CA ILE A 83 -19.13 26.69 -0.67
C ILE A 83 -17.83 26.05 -0.21
N VAL A 84 -16.78 26.22 -1.01
CA VAL A 84 -15.42 25.80 -0.66
C VAL A 84 -14.48 26.99 -0.81
N GLY A 85 -13.75 27.30 0.26
CA GLY A 85 -12.77 28.38 0.26
C GLY A 85 -11.47 27.93 0.92
N GLU A 86 -10.34 28.38 0.38
CA GLU A 86 -9.02 28.19 1.00
C GLU A 86 -8.96 29.01 2.30
N VAL A 87 -8.39 28.40 3.34
CA VAL A 87 -8.09 29.04 4.62
C VAL A 87 -6.64 28.70 4.99
N ALA A 88 -6.05 29.50 5.88
CA ALA A 88 -4.68 29.24 6.33
C ALA A 88 -4.57 27.87 7.01
N VAL A 89 -3.50 27.15 6.69
CA VAL A 89 -3.07 25.96 7.43
C VAL A 89 -2.56 26.44 8.79
N ASP A 90 -3.08 25.89 9.88
CA ASP A 90 -2.57 26.22 11.22
C ASP A 90 -1.13 25.70 11.40
N ASN A 91 -0.35 26.39 12.23
CA ASN A 91 1.07 26.10 12.41
C ASN A 91 1.32 24.64 12.81
N THR A 92 0.51 24.10 13.71
CA THR A 92 0.62 22.70 14.16
C THR A 92 0.48 21.74 12.99
N SER A 93 -0.60 21.86 12.20
CA SER A 93 -0.80 21.01 11.01
C SER A 93 0.30 21.18 9.97
N TYR A 94 0.79 22.41 9.78
CA TYR A 94 1.87 22.70 8.83
C TYR A 94 3.18 22.04 9.24
N TYR A 95 3.64 22.24 10.48
CA TYR A 95 4.89 21.67 10.95
C TYR A 95 4.83 20.15 11.02
N THR A 96 3.74 19.56 11.50
CA THR A 96 3.61 18.10 11.49
C THR A 96 3.61 17.53 10.07
N PHE A 97 3.00 18.22 9.09
CA PHE A 97 3.11 17.81 7.69
C PHE A 97 4.55 17.90 7.19
N LYS A 98 5.28 18.98 7.52
CA LYS A 98 6.70 19.13 7.13
C LYS A 98 7.59 18.08 7.79
N ASP A 99 7.37 17.76 9.06
CA ASP A 99 8.07 16.69 9.77
C ASP A 99 7.79 15.34 9.10
N ALA A 100 6.52 15.05 8.80
CA ALA A 100 6.16 13.85 8.06
C ALA A 100 6.84 13.79 6.68
N MET A 101 6.95 14.91 5.95
CA MET A 101 7.70 14.93 4.67
C MET A 101 9.21 14.74 4.88
N GLY A 102 9.78 15.27 5.96
CA GLY A 102 11.16 15.02 6.36
C GLY A 102 11.41 13.54 6.63
N VAL A 103 10.53 12.89 7.41
CA VAL A 103 10.62 11.46 7.67
C VAL A 103 10.39 10.65 6.39
N LYS A 104 9.44 11.04 5.52
CA LYS A 104 9.23 10.42 4.20
C LYS A 104 10.52 10.43 3.38
N ARG A 105 11.24 11.55 3.34
CA ARG A 105 12.53 11.65 2.64
C ARG A 105 13.57 10.72 3.24
N SER A 106 13.71 10.68 4.57
CA SER A 106 14.62 9.75 5.25
C SER A 106 14.27 8.29 4.94
N VAL A 107 12.98 7.98 4.94
CA VAL A 107 12.41 6.67 4.60
C VAL A 107 12.77 6.30 3.16
N THR A 108 12.48 7.17 2.18
CA THR A 108 12.81 6.93 0.77
C THR A 108 14.32 6.76 0.55
N SER A 109 15.13 7.67 1.12
CA SER A 109 16.60 7.60 0.99
C SER A 109 17.18 6.32 1.56
N PHE A 110 16.60 5.80 2.65
CA PHE A 110 17.03 4.56 3.24
C PHE A 110 16.61 3.35 2.39
N VAL A 111 15.40 3.39 1.81
CA VAL A 111 14.89 2.30 0.95
C VAL A 111 15.69 2.16 -0.33
N ASP A 112 16.17 3.27 -0.88
CA ASP A 112 17.04 3.27 -2.05
C ASP A 112 18.38 2.55 -1.78
N THR A 113 18.72 2.29 -0.52
CA THR A 113 19.82 1.39 -0.15
C THR A 113 19.33 -0.05 -0.06
N SER A 114 19.28 -0.74 -1.20
CA SER A 114 18.90 -2.16 -1.27
C SER A 114 19.67 -2.98 -0.23
N LYS A 115 18.96 -3.68 0.65
CA LYS A 115 19.56 -4.62 1.61
C LYS A 115 19.65 -6.00 0.99
N ASP A 116 20.80 -6.64 1.17
CA ASP A 116 21.02 -8.02 0.77
C ASP A 116 20.32 -8.97 1.74
N ILE A 117 19.50 -9.86 1.21
CA ILE A 117 18.83 -10.93 1.93
C ILE A 117 19.76 -12.14 1.95
N PRO A 118 20.12 -12.65 3.13
CA PRO A 118 20.90 -13.88 3.26
C PRO A 118 20.22 -15.08 2.58
N GLY A 119 21.02 -15.92 1.93
CA GLY A 119 20.50 -17.05 1.14
C GLY A 119 19.75 -18.11 1.95
N ASP A 120 20.00 -18.19 3.26
CA ASP A 120 19.29 -19.05 4.22
C ASP A 120 17.88 -18.54 4.55
N ILE A 121 17.62 -17.23 4.43
CA ILE A 121 16.28 -16.64 4.50
C ILE A 121 15.55 -16.85 3.17
N ALA A 122 16.18 -16.40 2.09
CA ALA A 122 15.74 -16.64 0.72
C ALA A 122 16.92 -16.40 -0.22
N ASP A 123 17.16 -17.35 -1.11
CA ASP A 123 18.24 -17.29 -2.10
C ASP A 123 17.86 -16.55 -3.37
N SER A 124 16.57 -16.41 -3.68
CA SER A 124 16.06 -15.86 -4.93
C SER A 124 14.68 -15.22 -4.80
N ALA A 125 14.45 -14.16 -5.57
CA ALA A 125 13.14 -13.55 -5.79
C ALA A 125 12.13 -14.55 -6.37
N TRP A 126 12.59 -15.57 -7.09
CA TRP A 126 11.73 -16.65 -7.59
C TRP A 126 11.04 -17.43 -6.48
N LYS A 127 11.52 -17.37 -5.23
CA LYS A 127 10.83 -17.97 -4.08
C LYS A 127 9.60 -17.20 -3.62
N MET A 128 9.42 -15.94 -4.04
CA MET A 128 8.37 -15.06 -3.51
C MET A 128 6.96 -15.38 -4.02
N PRO A 129 6.71 -15.63 -5.33
CA PRO A 129 5.35 -15.85 -5.84
C PRO A 129 4.65 -17.01 -5.12
N ALA A 130 3.41 -16.74 -4.68
CA ALA A 130 2.56 -17.66 -3.92
C ALA A 130 3.21 -18.33 -2.68
N ASN A 131 4.27 -17.73 -2.12
CA ASN A 131 4.95 -18.24 -0.92
C ASN A 131 4.89 -17.24 0.23
N SER A 132 3.78 -17.23 0.95
CA SER A 132 3.57 -16.31 2.08
C SER A 132 4.62 -16.51 3.19
N LEU A 133 5.11 -17.74 3.41
CA LEU A 133 6.14 -18.01 4.41
C LEU A 133 7.46 -17.33 4.05
N ALA A 134 7.96 -17.53 2.82
CA ALA A 134 9.21 -16.90 2.37
C ALA A 134 9.09 -15.36 2.35
N GLN A 135 7.94 -14.83 1.90
CA GLN A 135 7.67 -13.39 1.96
C GLN A 135 7.75 -12.88 3.40
N ASN A 136 7.11 -13.56 4.36
CA ASN A 136 7.15 -13.17 5.77
C ASN A 136 8.56 -13.26 6.35
N GLN A 137 9.36 -14.27 6.00
CA GLN A 137 10.74 -14.39 6.45
C GLN A 137 11.62 -13.24 5.94
N VAL A 138 11.52 -12.90 4.65
CA VAL A 138 12.22 -11.75 4.06
C VAL A 138 11.82 -10.45 4.74
N ILE A 139 10.52 -10.24 4.94
CA ILE A 139 10.00 -9.03 5.59
C ILE A 139 10.40 -8.95 7.05
N ASN A 140 10.36 -10.06 7.80
CA ASN A 140 10.83 -10.10 9.18
C ASN A 140 12.32 -9.80 9.24
N TYR A 141 13.14 -10.42 8.38
CA TYR A 141 14.57 -10.12 8.32
C TYR A 141 14.83 -8.64 8.03
N TYR A 142 14.16 -8.07 7.03
CA TYR A 142 14.26 -6.66 6.68
C TYR A 142 13.85 -5.76 7.84
N ARG A 143 12.78 -6.12 8.55
CA ARG A 143 12.25 -5.39 9.70
C ARG A 143 13.19 -5.43 10.90
N ASP A 144 13.68 -6.62 11.25
CA ASP A 144 14.38 -6.86 12.50
C ASP A 144 15.84 -6.38 12.44
N ASN A 145 16.40 -6.22 11.24
CA ASN A 145 17.76 -5.70 11.03
C ASN A 145 17.82 -4.18 10.83
N GLN A 146 16.71 -3.44 11.00
CA GLN A 146 16.67 -2.02 10.67
C GLN A 146 15.92 -1.18 11.72
N THR A 147 16.39 0.05 11.94
CA THR A 147 15.71 1.16 12.66
C THR A 147 14.45 1.67 11.95
N TRP A 148 14.01 0.94 10.92
CA TRP A 148 12.94 1.26 9.99
C TRP A 148 11.56 1.34 10.64
N ASN A 149 11.28 0.47 11.61
CA ASN A 149 9.98 0.48 12.30
C ASN A 149 9.73 1.80 13.02
N GLU A 150 10.77 2.37 13.64
CA GLU A 150 10.67 3.65 14.32
C GLU A 150 10.49 4.78 13.31
N MET A 151 11.28 4.80 12.22
CA MET A 151 11.14 5.83 11.18
C MET A 151 9.78 5.80 10.49
N VAL A 152 9.32 4.64 10.05
CA VAL A 152 8.02 4.52 9.37
C VAL A 152 6.88 4.68 10.36
N GLY A 153 7.00 4.11 11.56
CA GLY A 153 6.04 4.32 12.64
C GLY A 153 5.87 5.80 12.98
N ASN A 154 6.97 6.55 13.07
CA ASN A 154 6.95 8.00 13.29
C ASN A 154 6.28 8.73 12.12
N TYR A 155 6.60 8.38 10.87
CA TYR A 155 5.96 8.98 9.70
C TYR A 155 4.43 8.81 9.70
N PHE A 156 3.96 7.58 9.90
CA PHE A 156 2.52 7.29 9.93
C PHE A 156 1.85 7.82 11.19
N GLY A 157 2.53 7.79 12.34
CA GLY A 157 2.06 8.37 13.59
C GLY A 157 1.85 9.87 13.47
N SER A 158 2.79 10.59 12.84
CA SER A 158 2.66 12.03 12.55
C SER A 158 1.45 12.31 11.66
N LEU A 159 1.27 11.56 10.57
CA LEU A 159 0.10 11.75 9.69
C LEU A 159 -1.23 11.38 10.37
N LEU A 160 -1.27 10.26 11.10
CA LEU A 160 -2.46 9.82 11.83
C LEU A 160 -2.88 10.81 12.93
N SER A 161 -1.92 11.33 13.69
CA SER A 161 -2.19 12.23 14.82
C SER A 161 -2.88 13.52 14.41
N VAL A 162 -2.60 14.02 13.20
CA VAL A 162 -3.15 15.30 12.72
C VAL A 162 -4.41 15.09 11.89
N PHE A 163 -4.43 14.05 11.06
CA PHE A 163 -5.45 13.90 10.03
C PHE A 163 -6.44 12.78 10.31
N GLY A 164 -6.22 11.99 11.37
CA GLY A 164 -7.10 10.89 11.79
C GLY A 164 -7.18 9.73 10.79
N THR A 165 -6.47 9.80 9.66
CA THR A 165 -6.52 8.80 8.59
C THR A 165 -5.14 8.49 8.02
N LEU A 166 -4.94 7.22 7.66
CA LEU A 166 -3.77 6.81 6.90
C LEU A 166 -3.94 7.26 5.45
N VAL A 167 -3.09 8.18 5.00
CA VAL A 167 -2.94 8.47 3.58
C VAL A 167 -2.37 7.24 2.89
N ASN A 168 -2.82 6.93 1.68
CA ASN A 168 -2.34 5.79 0.89
C ASN A 168 -0.90 6.03 0.43
N VAL A 169 0.07 5.76 1.30
CA VAL A 169 1.47 6.01 1.01
C VAL A 169 2.01 4.83 0.21
N ASN A 170 2.22 5.08 -1.09
CA ASN A 170 2.81 4.11 -2.00
C ASN A 170 4.33 4.05 -1.80
N LEU A 171 4.76 3.45 -0.69
CA LEU A 171 6.17 3.16 -0.41
C LEU A 171 6.47 1.74 -0.91
N THR A 172 7.41 1.63 -1.84
CA THR A 172 7.92 0.35 -2.33
C THR A 172 9.33 0.18 -1.86
N ILE A 173 9.66 -0.96 -1.25
CA ILE A 173 11.03 -1.34 -0.92
C ILE A 173 11.54 -2.37 -1.91
N THR A 174 12.80 -2.24 -2.32
CA THR A 174 13.48 -3.22 -3.17
C THR A 174 14.53 -3.95 -2.34
N VAL A 175 14.39 -5.26 -2.22
CA VAL A 175 15.37 -6.13 -1.57
C VAL A 175 16.16 -6.90 -2.61
N LYS A 176 17.43 -7.19 -2.33
CA LYS A 176 18.32 -7.93 -3.22
C LYS A 176 18.62 -9.30 -2.61
N PHE A 177 18.62 -10.36 -3.43
CA PHE A 177 18.91 -11.72 -2.98
C PHE A 177 20.32 -12.16 -3.36
N ALA A 178 20.79 -13.22 -2.71
CA ALA A 178 22.12 -13.79 -2.92
C ALA A 178 22.39 -14.24 -4.37
N ASP A 179 21.36 -14.66 -5.12
CA ASP A 179 21.46 -15.03 -6.54
C ASP A 179 21.55 -13.83 -7.50
N GLY A 180 21.51 -12.59 -6.98
CA GLY A 180 21.52 -11.36 -7.76
C GLY A 180 20.15 -10.89 -8.26
N SER A 181 19.07 -11.61 -7.93
CA SER A 181 17.71 -11.15 -8.18
C SER A 181 17.25 -10.09 -7.16
N ASN A 182 16.19 -9.37 -7.48
CA ASN A 182 15.57 -8.36 -6.61
C ASN A 182 14.06 -8.61 -6.46
N ALA A 183 13.48 -8.17 -5.34
CA ALA A 183 12.03 -8.14 -5.13
C ALA A 183 11.54 -6.79 -4.60
N ASP A 184 10.43 -6.33 -5.16
CA ASP A 184 9.73 -5.13 -4.76
C ASP A 184 8.57 -5.49 -3.84
N PHE A 185 8.49 -4.84 -2.68
CA PHE A 185 7.41 -4.97 -1.73
C PHE A 185 6.76 -3.61 -1.47
N ALA A 186 5.44 -3.51 -1.63
CA ALA A 186 4.69 -2.33 -1.19
C ALA A 186 4.43 -2.40 0.32
N LEU A 187 4.67 -1.30 1.01
CA LEU A 187 4.11 -1.08 2.34
C LEU A 187 2.61 -0.78 2.19
N THR A 188 1.78 -1.65 2.75
CA THR A 188 0.32 -1.60 2.63
C THR A 188 -0.38 -1.10 3.89
N GLY A 189 0.34 -1.00 5.01
CA GLY A 189 -0.19 -0.44 6.24
C GLY A 189 0.63 -0.81 7.46
N ILE A 190 0.05 -0.54 8.62
CA ILE A 190 0.56 -0.90 9.95
C ILE A 190 -0.56 -1.69 10.64
N ASP A 191 -0.23 -2.82 11.28
CA ASP A 191 -1.20 -3.56 12.07
C ASP A 191 -1.43 -2.92 13.45
N HIS A 192 -2.32 -3.53 14.25
CA HIS A 192 -2.67 -3.05 15.57
C HIS A 192 -1.53 -3.15 16.60
N GLU A 193 -0.48 -3.91 16.29
CA GLU A 193 0.73 -4.03 17.12
C GLU A 193 1.81 -3.03 16.70
N GLY A 194 1.52 -2.14 15.75
CA GLY A 194 2.49 -1.20 15.21
C GLY A 194 3.47 -1.81 14.21
N LYS A 195 3.25 -3.05 13.75
CA LYS A 195 4.13 -3.70 12.78
C LYS A 195 3.73 -3.35 11.35
N LEU A 196 4.74 -3.08 10.54
CA LEU A 196 4.58 -2.76 9.13
C LEU A 196 4.11 -3.99 8.34
N ARG A 197 3.11 -3.78 7.48
CA ARG A 197 2.54 -4.81 6.60
C ARG A 197 2.99 -4.60 5.17
N PHE A 198 3.71 -5.56 4.62
CA PHE A 198 4.20 -5.51 3.26
C PHE A 198 3.47 -6.48 2.33
N LYS A 199 3.44 -6.15 1.05
CA LYS A 199 2.89 -6.99 -0.02
C LYS A 199 3.91 -7.10 -1.15
N PHE A 200 4.28 -8.33 -1.50
CA PHE A 200 5.10 -8.59 -2.69
C PHE A 200 4.37 -8.08 -3.94
N LEU A 201 5.06 -7.26 -4.74
CA LEU A 201 4.55 -6.70 -5.98
C LEU A 201 5.05 -7.52 -7.17
N LYS A 202 6.38 -7.59 -7.30
CA LYS A 202 7.11 -8.20 -8.40
C LYS A 202 8.56 -8.42 -7.98
N GLY A 203 9.30 -9.20 -8.75
CA GLY A 203 10.74 -9.30 -8.68
C GLY A 203 11.38 -9.20 -10.05
N THR A 204 12.70 -9.20 -10.07
CA THR A 204 13.51 -9.26 -11.29
C THR A 204 14.66 -10.20 -11.05
N ASP A 205 14.82 -11.22 -11.88
CA ASP A 205 15.95 -12.14 -11.72
C ASP A 205 17.26 -11.59 -12.28
N LYS A 206 18.36 -12.34 -12.05
CA LYS A 206 19.70 -12.00 -12.54
C LYS A 206 19.80 -11.86 -14.08
N LEU A 207 18.85 -12.42 -14.82
CA LEU A 207 18.78 -12.37 -16.29
C LEU A 207 17.87 -11.23 -16.80
N GLY A 208 17.24 -10.49 -15.88
CA GLY A 208 16.34 -9.38 -16.18
C GLY A 208 14.90 -9.81 -16.46
N ASN A 209 14.50 -11.03 -16.10
CA ASN A 209 13.11 -11.45 -16.23
C ASN A 209 12.26 -10.86 -15.11
N THR A 210 11.06 -10.38 -15.45
CA THR A 210 10.07 -9.95 -14.44
C THR A 210 9.42 -11.17 -13.80
N ILE A 211 9.40 -11.21 -12.47
CA ILE A 211 8.73 -12.24 -11.67
C ILE A 211 7.51 -11.60 -11.03
N GLY A 212 6.31 -11.79 -11.57
CA GLY A 212 5.13 -11.17 -10.96
C GLY A 212 4.60 -11.90 -9.75
N SER A 213 3.65 -11.26 -9.07
CA SER A 213 3.00 -11.79 -7.87
C SER A 213 1.81 -12.70 -8.18
N LYS A 214 1.32 -12.67 -9.43
CA LYS A 214 0.19 -13.48 -9.88
C LYS A 214 0.65 -14.56 -10.84
N SER A 215 -0.19 -15.58 -10.95
CA SER A 215 -0.05 -16.66 -11.91
C SER A 215 0.08 -16.19 -13.36
N SER A 216 -0.73 -15.22 -13.77
CA SER A 216 -0.70 -14.63 -15.11
C SER A 216 0.65 -14.01 -15.45
N ASP A 217 1.39 -13.56 -14.45
CA ASP A 217 2.66 -12.88 -14.64
C ASP A 217 3.83 -13.85 -14.88
N LEU A 218 3.55 -15.16 -14.75
CA LEU A 218 4.49 -16.24 -15.07
C LEU A 218 4.37 -16.70 -16.52
N GLU A 219 3.48 -16.10 -17.31
CA GLU A 219 3.30 -16.40 -18.73
C GLU A 219 4.21 -15.50 -19.60
N GLY A 220 4.94 -16.09 -20.56
CA GLY A 220 5.68 -15.28 -21.54
C GLY A 220 7.04 -15.83 -21.99
N LEU A 221 7.86 -14.91 -22.50
CA LEU A 221 9.22 -15.19 -22.92
C LEU A 221 10.18 -14.92 -21.75
N PHE A 222 10.91 -15.94 -21.34
CA PHE A 222 11.85 -15.86 -20.21
C PHE A 222 13.24 -16.27 -20.67
N LYS A 223 14.23 -15.45 -20.39
CA LYS A 223 15.63 -15.86 -20.52
C LYS A 223 15.90 -16.89 -19.44
N THR A 224 16.40 -18.07 -19.79
CA THR A 224 16.52 -19.13 -18.82
C THR A 224 17.81 -19.91 -19.00
N ASP A 225 18.39 -20.29 -17.86
CA ASP A 225 19.42 -21.30 -17.74
C ASP A 225 18.87 -22.46 -16.90
N LYS A 226 19.64 -23.54 -16.71
CA LYS A 226 19.20 -24.69 -15.91
C LYS A 226 18.76 -24.31 -14.48
N SER A 227 19.46 -23.39 -13.83
CA SER A 227 19.15 -22.95 -12.47
C SER A 227 17.87 -22.11 -12.39
N THR A 228 17.73 -21.16 -13.32
CA THR A 228 16.60 -20.24 -13.42
C THR A 228 15.34 -21.00 -13.80
N PHE A 229 15.44 -22.02 -14.66
CA PHE A 229 14.31 -22.90 -14.99
C PHE A 229 13.80 -23.68 -13.79
N GLN A 230 14.70 -24.21 -12.93
CA GLN A 230 14.28 -24.91 -11.71
C GLN A 230 13.56 -23.98 -10.74
N LEU A 231 14.06 -22.75 -10.59
CA LEU A 231 13.44 -21.71 -9.76
C LEU A 231 12.06 -21.29 -10.30
N TYR A 232 11.97 -21.06 -11.61
CA TYR A 232 10.71 -20.80 -12.31
C TYR A 232 9.71 -21.94 -12.12
N ASN A 233 10.13 -23.21 -12.31
CA ASN A 233 9.28 -24.37 -12.09
C ASN A 233 8.75 -24.43 -10.65
N GLY A 234 9.60 -24.11 -9.67
CA GLY A 234 9.17 -23.96 -8.28
C GLY A 234 8.08 -22.90 -8.09
N ALA A 235 8.22 -21.73 -8.74
CA ALA A 235 7.22 -20.67 -8.70
C ALA A 235 5.90 -21.09 -9.39
N ALA A 236 5.98 -21.68 -10.58
CA ALA A 236 4.82 -22.19 -11.32
C ALA A 236 4.04 -23.22 -10.50
N ASN A 237 4.74 -24.19 -9.88
CA ASN A 237 4.13 -25.21 -9.04
C ASN A 237 3.39 -24.62 -7.82
N ARG A 238 3.89 -23.54 -7.22
CA ARG A 238 3.18 -22.84 -6.11
C ARG A 238 1.89 -22.16 -6.56
N HIS A 239 1.77 -21.85 -7.84
CA HIS A 239 0.53 -21.41 -8.46
C HIS A 239 -0.31 -22.57 -9.05
N ASN A 240 0.03 -23.82 -8.71
CA ASN A 240 -0.61 -25.05 -9.19
C ASN A 240 -0.49 -25.27 -10.71
N TYR A 241 0.58 -24.78 -11.33
CA TYR A 241 0.89 -25.08 -12.73
C TYR A 241 1.90 -26.20 -12.85
N ILE A 242 1.69 -27.08 -13.82
CA ILE A 242 2.61 -28.14 -14.20
C ILE A 242 3.23 -27.76 -15.54
N ILE A 243 4.56 -27.67 -15.59
CA ILE A 243 5.29 -27.45 -16.84
C ILE A 243 5.47 -28.79 -17.56
N THR A 244 5.06 -28.87 -18.82
CA THR A 244 5.22 -30.07 -19.65
C THR A 244 6.18 -29.80 -20.82
N GLY A 245 6.86 -30.84 -21.31
CA GLY A 245 7.58 -30.80 -22.59
C GLY A 245 8.98 -30.14 -22.59
N VAL A 246 9.56 -29.78 -21.45
CA VAL A 246 10.93 -29.23 -21.38
C VAL A 246 11.90 -30.31 -20.89
N SER A 247 12.81 -30.75 -21.75
CA SER A 247 13.94 -31.59 -21.32
C SER A 247 14.93 -30.72 -20.53
N THR A 248 15.27 -31.12 -19.30
CA THR A 248 16.27 -30.41 -18.47
C THR A 248 17.70 -30.47 -19.04
N SER A 249 17.94 -31.25 -20.10
CA SER A 249 19.24 -31.41 -20.75
C SER A 249 19.54 -30.40 -21.86
N THR A 250 18.53 -29.72 -22.41
CA THR A 250 18.70 -28.75 -23.50
C THR A 250 17.80 -27.54 -23.25
N ILE A 251 18.31 -26.54 -22.56
CA ILE A 251 17.60 -25.27 -22.34
C ILE A 251 18.36 -24.16 -23.10
N PRO A 252 18.14 -24.00 -24.42
CA PRO A 252 18.46 -22.75 -25.09
C PRO A 252 17.47 -21.67 -24.62
N ASN A 253 17.80 -20.39 -24.84
CA ASN A 253 16.86 -19.28 -24.63
C ASN A 253 15.45 -19.67 -25.10
N GLY A 254 14.47 -19.63 -24.18
CA GLY A 254 13.21 -20.34 -24.36
C GLY A 254 11.98 -19.46 -24.17
N SER A 255 10.85 -19.93 -24.69
CA SER A 255 9.52 -19.43 -24.33
C SER A 255 8.91 -20.39 -23.33
N VAL A 256 8.27 -19.86 -22.27
CA VAL A 256 7.38 -20.68 -21.45
C VAL A 256 5.94 -20.25 -21.70
N THR A 257 5.13 -21.19 -22.19
CA THR A 257 3.69 -20.99 -22.28
C THR A 257 3.03 -21.78 -21.17
N ILE A 258 2.30 -21.10 -20.28
CA ILE A 258 1.46 -21.78 -19.29
C ILE A 258 0.17 -22.22 -20.00
N ILE A 259 -0.19 -23.48 -19.81
CA ILE A 259 -1.42 -24.06 -20.33
C ILE A 259 -2.27 -24.44 -19.12
N ASP A 260 -3.45 -23.83 -19.00
CA ASP A 260 -4.39 -24.09 -17.92
C ASP A 260 -5.24 -25.31 -18.31
N CYS A 261 -5.02 -26.43 -17.64
CA CYS A 261 -5.70 -27.68 -17.92
C CYS A 261 -6.67 -28.01 -16.80
N HIS A 262 -7.95 -28.13 -17.16
CA HIS A 262 -8.99 -28.57 -16.25
C HIS A 262 -9.37 -30.01 -16.57
N MET A 263 -9.34 -30.89 -15.55
CA MET A 263 -9.87 -32.23 -15.66
C MET A 263 -11.30 -32.25 -15.14
N ASP A 264 -12.24 -32.53 -16.04
CA ASP A 264 -13.61 -32.85 -15.65
C ASP A 264 -13.60 -34.17 -14.89
N THR A 265 -13.98 -34.13 -13.61
CA THR A 265 -13.92 -35.29 -12.71
C THR A 265 -14.94 -36.37 -13.03
N VAL A 266 -16.02 -36.02 -13.74
CA VAL A 266 -17.11 -36.91 -14.15
C VAL A 266 -16.75 -37.58 -15.47
N THR A 267 -16.39 -36.79 -16.49
CA THR A 267 -16.11 -37.32 -17.83
C THR A 267 -14.67 -37.80 -18.01
N LYS A 268 -13.81 -37.51 -17.04
CA LYS A 268 -12.34 -37.74 -17.09
C LYS A 268 -11.67 -37.04 -18.28
N ARG A 269 -12.34 -36.08 -18.93
CA ARG A 269 -11.77 -35.31 -20.04
C ARG A 269 -10.92 -34.17 -19.49
N VAL A 270 -9.73 -34.03 -20.04
CA VAL A 270 -8.86 -32.88 -19.79
C VAL A 270 -9.10 -31.85 -20.87
N THR A 271 -9.55 -30.65 -20.48
CA THR A 271 -9.66 -29.50 -21.37
C THR A 271 -8.55 -28.53 -21.01
N CYS A 272 -7.61 -28.35 -21.94
CA CYS A 272 -6.54 -27.39 -21.80
C CYS A 272 -6.88 -26.15 -22.62
N LYS A 273 -6.79 -24.98 -22.00
CA LYS A 273 -6.87 -23.70 -22.70
C LYS A 273 -5.58 -22.93 -22.44
N ARG A 274 -5.05 -22.36 -23.51
CA ARG A 274 -4.03 -21.33 -23.37
C ARG A 274 -4.69 -20.13 -22.68
N LYS A 275 -4.13 -19.68 -21.56
CA LYS A 275 -4.54 -18.40 -21.00
C LYS A 275 -4.02 -17.30 -21.93
N SER A 276 -4.93 -16.43 -22.32
CA SER A 276 -4.68 -15.25 -23.16
C SER A 276 -4.52 -14.02 -22.30
#